data_AF-A0AA86JF67-F1
#
_entry.id   AF-A0AA86JF67-F1
#
_cell.length_a   1.000
_cell.length_b   1.000
_cell.length_c   1.000
_cell.angle_alpha   90.00
_cell.angle_beta   90.00
_cell.angle_gamma   90.00
#
_symmetry.space_group_name_H-M   'P 1'
#
loop_
_entity.id
_entity.type
_entity.pdbx_description
1 polymer ?
#
loop_
_entity_poly.entity_id
_entity_poly.type
_entity_poly.pdbx_seq_one_letter_code
_entity_poly.pdbx_strand_id
1 'polypeptide(L)'
;MKNIKLLSQILKRTNKLIVSDEYKQSYSLGNSFSRKRKLSFSNVVYLICSVLRKSIPLEIDNFIENHTCLNFPNISKQAFSKARQNISPEAFKELCRLFVDSFYNSKRN
;
A
#
# COMPACT_ATOMS: atom_id res chain seq x y z
N MET A 1 25.25 -2.39 8.43
CA MET A 1 24.13 -2.96 9.25
C MET A 1 23.11 -1.93 9.78
N LYS A 2 23.51 -0.75 10.31
CA LYS A 2 22.56 0.27 10.83
C LYS A 2 21.50 0.72 9.82
N ASN A 3 21.88 0.97 8.56
CA ASN A 3 20.93 1.40 7.51
C ASN A 3 19.87 0.34 7.18
N ILE A 4 20.23 -0.95 7.22
CA ILE A 4 19.30 -2.07 7.01
C ILE A 4 18.30 -2.15 8.17
N LYS A 5 18.75 -1.88 9.41
CA LYS A 5 17.88 -1.84 10.59
C LYS A 5 16.87 -0.69 10.50
N LEU A 6 17.32 0.51 10.12
CA LEU A 6 16.43 1.66 9.93
C LEU A 6 15.41 1.39 8.83
N LEU A 7 15.84 0.92 7.67
CA LEU A 7 14.94 0.57 6.57
C LEU A 7 13.90 -0.48 6.99
N SER A 8 14.32 -1.54 7.69
CA SER A 8 13.41 -2.55 8.22
C SER A 8 12.38 -1.96 9.19
N GLN A 9 12.79 -1.04 10.06
CA GLN A 9 11.88 -0.35 10.99
C GLN A 9 10.88 0.54 10.26
N ILE A 10 11.33 1.29 9.24
CA ILE A 10 10.46 2.11 8.41
C ILE A 10 9.42 1.23 7.71
N LEU A 11 9.85 0.16 7.04
CA LEU A 11 8.94 -0.78 6.35
C LEU A 11 7.92 -1.41 7.31
N LYS A 12 8.33 -1.77 8.53
CA LYS A 12 7.41 -2.27 9.57
C LYS A 12 6.36 -1.23 9.96
N ARG A 13 6.77 0.04 10.15
CA ARG A 13 5.85 1.15 10.48
C ARG A 13 4.90 1.45 9.32
N THR A 14 5.42 1.52 8.10
CA THR A 14 4.62 1.69 6.87
C THR A 14 3.57 0.59 6.76
N ASN A 15 3.96 -0.67 6.92
CA ASN A 15 3.02 -1.80 6.88
C ASN A 15 1.97 -1.71 7.98
N LYS A 16 2.36 -1.36 9.21
CA LYS A 16 1.43 -1.17 10.33
C LYS A 16 0.40 -0.07 10.04
N LEU A 17 0.82 1.01 9.40
CA LEU A 17 -0.09 2.10 8.98
C LEU A 17 -1.06 1.62 7.88
N ILE A 18 -0.56 0.94 6.84
CA ILE A 18 -1.39 0.50 5.71
C ILE A 18 -2.51 -0.48 6.14
N VAL A 19 -2.24 -1.35 7.11
CA VAL A 19 -3.23 -2.32 7.62
C VAL A 19 -4.15 -1.75 8.70
N SER A 20 -3.93 -0.52 9.16
CA SER A 20 -4.71 0.10 10.23
C SER A 20 -6.10 0.48 9.73
N ASP A 21 -7.10 0.28 10.58
CA ASP A 21 -8.48 0.65 10.26
C ASP A 21 -8.66 2.17 10.20
N GLU A 22 -7.92 2.91 11.01
CA GLU A 22 -7.91 4.39 11.03
C GLU A 22 -7.41 4.94 9.69
N TYR A 23 -6.33 4.37 9.16
CA TYR A 23 -5.77 4.76 7.87
C TYR A 23 -6.72 4.41 6.72
N LYS A 24 -7.32 3.22 6.76
CA LYS A 24 -8.37 2.81 5.81
C LYS A 24 -9.55 3.78 5.84
N GLN A 25 -10.06 4.14 7.02
CA GLN A 25 -11.21 5.03 7.18
C GLN A 25 -10.89 6.45 6.71
N SER A 26 -9.70 6.95 7.03
CA SER A 26 -9.28 8.32 6.68
C SER A 26 -9.15 8.53 5.18
N TYR A 27 -8.81 7.48 4.42
CA TYR A 27 -8.48 7.59 3.00
C TYR A 27 -9.38 6.82 2.04
N SER A 28 -10.38 6.09 2.55
CA SER A 28 -11.44 5.54 1.70
C SER A 28 -12.39 6.64 1.27
N LEU A 29 -12.67 6.75 -0.02
CA LEU A 29 -13.63 7.72 -0.54
C LEU A 29 -15.06 7.21 -0.33
N GLY A 30 -15.86 7.96 0.44
CA GLY A 30 -17.23 7.58 0.80
C GLY A 30 -17.27 6.23 1.54
N ASN A 31 -18.30 5.43 1.25
CA ASN A 31 -18.47 4.10 1.88
C ASN A 31 -17.65 2.99 1.19
N SER A 32 -16.61 3.35 0.44
CA SER A 32 -15.73 2.38 -0.21
C SER A 32 -14.99 1.54 0.83
N PHE A 33 -14.70 0.28 0.49
CA PHE A 33 -13.98 -0.67 1.36
C PHE A 33 -14.63 -0.98 2.73
N SER A 34 -15.85 -0.48 3.01
CA SER A 34 -16.64 -0.81 4.20
C SER A 34 -17.05 -2.29 4.26
N ARG A 35 -17.26 -2.92 3.09
CA ARG A 35 -17.62 -4.33 2.95
C ARG A 35 -16.38 -5.21 2.81
N LYS A 36 -16.43 -6.39 3.42
CA LYS A 36 -15.41 -7.43 3.26
C LYS A 36 -15.49 -8.06 1.86
N ARG A 37 -14.80 -7.46 0.90
CA ARG A 37 -14.68 -7.97 -0.48
C ARG A 37 -13.30 -8.59 -0.72
N LYS A 38 -13.19 -9.33 -1.83
CA LYS A 38 -11.96 -10.03 -2.25
C LYS A 38 -10.75 -9.09 -2.34
N LEU A 39 -10.94 -7.85 -2.83
CA LEU A 39 -9.90 -6.83 -2.93
C LEU A 39 -10.06 -5.80 -1.80
N SER A 40 -9.15 -5.86 -0.80
CA SER A 40 -9.14 -4.95 0.34
C SER A 40 -8.47 -3.61 0.02
N PHE A 41 -8.65 -2.62 0.90
CA PHE A 41 -7.94 -1.35 0.84
C PHE A 41 -6.42 -1.54 0.83
N SER A 42 -5.89 -2.29 1.80
CA SER A 42 -4.45 -2.56 1.93
C SER A 42 -3.87 -3.23 0.68
N ASN A 43 -4.59 -4.19 0.09
CA ASN A 43 -4.19 -4.84 -1.15
C ASN A 43 -4.03 -3.83 -2.30
N VAL A 44 -4.97 -2.89 -2.43
CA VAL A 44 -4.90 -1.85 -3.47
C VAL A 44 -3.73 -0.91 -3.23
N VAL A 45 -3.49 -0.51 -1.97
CA VAL A 45 -2.33 0.34 -1.62
C VAL A 45 -1.01 -0.38 -1.92
N TYR A 46 -0.86 -1.65 -1.54
CA TYR A 46 0.36 -2.42 -1.85
C TYR A 46 0.61 -2.52 -3.35
N LEU A 47 -0.44 -2.79 -4.12
CA LEU A 47 -0.33 -2.88 -5.57
C LEU A 47 0.03 -1.52 -6.20
N ILE A 48 -0.52 -0.41 -5.70
CA ILE A 48 -0.13 0.93 -6.19
C ILE A 48 1.34 1.23 -5.87
N CYS A 49 1.83 0.84 -4.69
CA CYS A 49 3.22 1.04 -4.30
C CYS A 49 4.20 0.14 -5.07
N SER A 50 3.76 -1.00 -5.60
CA SER A 50 4.61 -1.95 -6.33
C SER A 50 4.67 -1.71 -7.84
N VAL A 51 3.61 -1.13 -8.42
CA VAL A 51 3.50 -0.90 -9.87
C VAL A 51 4.37 0.27 -10.29
N LEU A 52 5.43 0.02 -11.05
CA LEU A 52 6.34 1.08 -11.48
C LEU A 52 6.48 1.28 -12.99
N ARG A 53 6.31 0.31 -13.91
CA ARG A 53 6.73 0.54 -15.33
C ARG A 53 5.99 -0.19 -16.48
N LYS A 54 5.10 -1.16 -16.26
CA LYS A 54 4.43 -1.96 -17.32
C LYS A 54 2.90 -1.72 -17.37
N SER A 55 2.22 -2.33 -18.35
CA SER A 55 0.75 -2.28 -18.44
C SER A 55 0.08 -2.90 -17.20
N ILE A 56 -1.03 -2.32 -16.73
CA ILE A 56 -1.72 -2.74 -15.49
C ILE A 56 -2.00 -4.26 -15.40
N PRO A 57 -2.47 -4.98 -16.44
CA PRO A 57 -2.68 -6.43 -16.34
C PRO A 57 -1.41 -7.19 -16.01
N LEU A 58 -0.35 -6.97 -16.79
CA LEU A 58 0.95 -7.60 -16.60
C LEU A 58 1.56 -7.27 -15.23
N GLU A 59 1.31 -6.06 -14.70
CA GLU A 59 1.75 -5.69 -13.36
C GLU A 59 0.97 -6.40 -12.25
N ILE A 60 -0.34 -6.62 -12.42
CA ILE A 60 -1.13 -7.42 -11.47
C ILE A 60 -0.59 -8.85 -11.44
N ASP A 61 -0.38 -9.45 -12.60
CA ASP A 61 0.13 -10.83 -12.71
C ASP A 61 1.53 -10.94 -12.11
N ASN A 62 2.46 -10.05 -12.50
CA ASN A 62 3.80 -9.99 -11.91
C ASN A 62 3.75 -9.77 -10.40
N PHE A 63 2.85 -8.94 -9.89
CA PHE A 63 2.76 -8.68 -8.46
C PHE A 63 2.35 -9.95 -7.69
N ILE A 64 1.34 -10.66 -8.18
CA ILE A 64 0.85 -11.92 -7.59
C ILE A 64 1.95 -12.99 -7.62
N GLU A 65 2.64 -13.15 -8.75
CA GLU A 65 3.71 -14.13 -8.92
C GLU A 65 4.92 -13.85 -8.02
N ASN A 66 5.34 -12.57 -7.93
CA ASN A 66 6.52 -12.20 -7.15
C ASN A 66 6.26 -12.09 -5.64
N HIS A 67 5.00 -12.06 -5.21
CA HIS A 67 4.61 -11.87 -3.81
C HIS A 67 3.58 -12.90 -3.34
N THR A 68 3.80 -14.17 -3.68
CA THR A 68 2.94 -15.30 -3.28
C THR A 68 2.70 -15.36 -1.75
N CYS A 69 3.68 -14.92 -0.96
CA CYS A 69 3.57 -14.83 0.50
C CYS A 69 2.47 -13.89 1.01
N LEU A 70 1.96 -12.98 0.17
CA LEU A 70 0.89 -12.05 0.53
C LEU A 70 -0.51 -12.66 0.39
N ASN A 71 -0.64 -13.88 -0.17
CA ASN A 71 -1.93 -14.51 -0.48
C ASN A 71 -2.88 -13.55 -1.22
N PHE A 72 -2.32 -12.79 -2.19
CA PHE A 72 -3.05 -11.73 -2.86
C PHE A 72 -4.19 -12.32 -3.71
N PRO A 73 -5.38 -11.71 -3.70
CA PRO A 73 -6.50 -12.19 -4.48
C PRO A 73 -6.24 -12.12 -5.98
N ASN A 74 -6.63 -13.15 -6.72
CA ASN A 74 -6.75 -13.03 -8.18
C ASN A 74 -7.84 -12.00 -8.53
N ILE A 75 -7.47 -10.94 -9.25
CA ILE A 75 -8.34 -9.79 -9.59
C ILE A 75 -8.16 -9.37 -11.05
N SER A 76 -9.20 -8.79 -11.65
CA SER A 76 -9.11 -8.23 -13.00
C SER A 76 -8.58 -6.80 -13.02
N LYS A 77 -8.05 -6.37 -14.17
CA LYS A 77 -7.65 -4.96 -14.45
C LYS A 77 -8.75 -3.96 -14.08
N GLN A 78 -10.00 -4.28 -14.45
CA GLN A 78 -11.15 -3.41 -14.22
C GLN A 78 -11.47 -3.29 -12.73
N ALA A 79 -11.42 -4.41 -11.99
CA ALA A 79 -11.63 -4.41 -10.55
C ALA A 79 -10.58 -3.56 -9.83
N PHE A 80 -9.30 -3.69 -10.22
CA PHE A 80 -8.23 -2.85 -9.67
C PHE A 80 -8.42 -1.36 -10.03
N SER A 81 -8.68 -1.04 -11.31
CA SER A 81 -8.88 0.34 -11.76
C SER A 81 -9.99 1.04 -10.97
N LYS A 82 -11.11 0.34 -10.74
CA LYS A 82 -12.22 0.87 -9.94
C LYS A 82 -11.85 1.02 -8.47
N ALA A 83 -11.12 0.07 -7.90
CA ALA A 83 -10.72 0.13 -6.50
C ALA A 83 -9.71 1.28 -6.25
N ARG A 84 -8.74 1.48 -7.14
CA ARG A 84 -7.77 2.58 -7.07
C ARG A 84 -8.43 3.95 -7.04
N GLN A 85 -9.48 4.16 -7.83
CA GLN A 85 -10.22 5.44 -7.87
C GLN A 85 -10.94 5.77 -6.56
N ASN A 86 -11.09 4.81 -5.64
CA ASN A 86 -11.77 4.98 -4.36
C ASN A 86 -10.80 5.19 -3.19
N ILE A 87 -9.52 5.44 -3.46
CA ILE A 87 -8.51 5.79 -2.46
C ILE A 87 -8.08 7.23 -2.71
N SER A 88 -8.15 8.04 -1.66
CA SER A 88 -7.67 9.42 -1.69
C SER A 88 -6.14 9.45 -1.93
N PRO A 89 -5.64 10.35 -2.80
CA PRO A 89 -4.20 10.50 -3.03
C PRO A 89 -3.44 10.96 -1.78
N GLU A 90 -4.12 11.55 -0.80
CA GLU A 90 -3.56 11.96 0.48
C GLU A 90 -2.98 10.78 1.27
N ALA A 91 -3.50 9.57 1.07
CA ALA A 91 -2.93 8.33 1.60
C ALA A 91 -1.43 8.24 1.28
N PHE A 92 -1.08 8.38 -0.01
CA PHE A 92 0.30 8.26 -0.47
C PHE A 92 1.17 9.43 0.00
N LYS A 93 0.58 10.63 0.16
CA LYS A 93 1.29 11.77 0.79
C LYS A 93 1.67 11.44 2.23
N GLU A 94 0.79 10.80 3.00
CA GLU A 94 1.10 10.38 4.36
C GLU A 94 2.19 9.28 4.39
N LEU A 95 2.14 8.30 3.48
CA LEU A 95 3.21 7.29 3.39
C LEU A 95 4.57 7.95 3.10
N CYS A 96 4.62 8.91 2.18
CA CYS A 96 5.84 9.67 1.90
C CYS A 96 6.32 10.48 3.12
N ARG A 97 5.41 11.15 3.83
CA ARG A 97 5.74 11.87 5.08
C ARG A 97 6.29 10.92 6.13
N LEU A 98 5.63 9.78 6.38
CA LEU A 98 6.11 8.77 7.33
C LEU A 98 7.53 8.32 7.00
N PHE A 99 7.82 8.08 5.71
CA PHE A 99 9.17 7.70 5.28
C PHE A 99 10.19 8.82 5.56
N VAL A 100 9.90 10.04 5.10
CA VAL A 100 10.77 11.22 5.29
C VAL A 100 11.01 11.48 6.77
N ASP A 101 9.95 11.54 7.57
CA ASP A 101 10.02 11.77 9.00
C ASP A 101 10.81 10.67 9.70
N SER A 102 10.54 9.40 9.37
CA SER A 102 11.27 8.29 9.98
C SER A 102 12.74 8.27 9.59
N PHE A 103 13.09 8.66 8.36
CA PHE A 103 14.48 8.69 7.89
C PHE A 103 15.26 9.87 8.49
N TYR A 104 14.73 11.08 8.39
CA TYR A 104 15.43 12.29 8.82
C TYR A 104 15.38 12.52 10.34
N ASN A 105 14.29 12.13 11.01
CA ASN A 105 14.21 12.25 12.48
C ASN A 105 14.90 11.10 13.22
N SER A 106 15.23 9.97 12.54
CA SER A 106 16.05 8.91 13.14
C SER A 106 17.49 9.33 13.44
N LYS A 107 17.98 10.44 12.86
CA LYS A 107 19.34 10.95 13.11
C LYS A 107 19.44 11.94 14.27
N ARG A 108 18.31 12.28 14.90
CA ARG A 108 18.23 13.32 15.93
C ARG A 108 18.43 12.81 17.37
N ASN A 109 18.81 11.54 17.52
CA ASN A 109 19.17 10.88 18.77
C ASN A 109 20.56 10.24 18.66
#